data_AF-A0ABC8D9N1-F1
#
_entry.id   AF-A0ABC8D9N1-F1
#
_cell.length_a   1.000
_cell.length_b   1.000
_cell.length_c   1.000
_cell.angle_alpha   90.00
_cell.angle_beta   90.00
_cell.angle_gamma   90.00
#
_symmetry.space_group_name_H-M   'P 1'
#
loop_
_entity.id
_entity.type
_entity.pdbx_description
1 polymer ?
#
loop_
_entity_poly.entity_id
_entity_poly.type
_entity_poly.pdbx_seq_one_letter_code
_entity_poly.pdbx_strand_id
1 'polypeptide(L)'
;MKLKKADWVIVREAEEQGLMVGMTGQIERKRTDLNNELSDYFRKQLPGYTGSFDENEGEEILYSINEYIAENKIDMYPLDFPITDGTDVYLIPITENIQLKVIVTDEYHGSGDYSKYVMADFFLINDKATTKDVDTLLQFVKKHLLQGGE
;
A
#
# COMPACT_ATOMS: atom_id res chain seq x y z
N MET A 1 16.87 -15.35 -17.39
CA MET A 1 15.94 -14.34 -16.85
C MET A 1 15.23 -14.98 -15.65
N LYS A 2 15.34 -14.44 -14.44
CA LYS A 2 14.53 -14.92 -13.31
C LYS A 2 13.10 -14.42 -13.53
N LEU A 3 12.11 -15.30 -13.52
CA LEU A 3 10.70 -14.92 -13.56
C LEU A 3 10.40 -14.16 -12.26
N LYS A 4 10.02 -12.87 -12.36
CA LYS A 4 9.51 -12.10 -11.21
C LYS A 4 8.08 -12.61 -10.93
N LYS A 5 7.79 -12.96 -9.68
CA LYS A 5 6.41 -13.29 -9.27
C LYS A 5 5.55 -12.04 -9.45
N ALA A 6 4.27 -12.22 -9.81
CA ALA A 6 3.30 -11.14 -9.80
C ALA A 6 3.03 -10.68 -8.36
N ASP A 7 2.81 -9.39 -8.15
CA ASP A 7 2.65 -8.78 -6.82
C ASP A 7 1.47 -9.40 -6.05
N TRP A 8 0.35 -9.71 -6.72
CA TRP A 8 -0.78 -10.41 -6.12
C TRP A 8 -0.40 -11.78 -5.51
N VAL A 9 0.51 -12.53 -6.16
CA VAL A 9 0.97 -13.83 -5.62
C VAL A 9 1.78 -13.62 -4.35
N ILE A 10 2.63 -12.60 -4.32
CA ILE A 10 3.45 -12.26 -3.15
C ILE A 10 2.56 -11.83 -1.98
N VAL A 11 1.57 -10.97 -2.23
CA VAL A 11 0.60 -10.53 -1.23
C VAL A 11 -0.13 -11.72 -0.61
N ARG A 12 -0.65 -12.64 -1.43
CA ARG A 12 -1.36 -13.83 -0.92
C ARG A 12 -0.47 -14.73 -0.06
N GLU A 13 0.77 -14.97 -0.47
CA GLU A 13 1.74 -15.75 0.33
C GLU A 13 2.03 -15.05 1.68
N ALA A 14 2.14 -13.73 1.67
CA ALA A 14 2.38 -12.95 2.88
C ALA A 14 1.19 -12.92 3.83
N GLU A 15 -0.04 -12.80 3.33
CA GLU A 15 -1.28 -12.93 4.10
C GLU A 15 -1.33 -14.31 4.78
N GLU A 16 -0.98 -15.38 4.05
CA GLU A 16 -0.95 -16.74 4.60
C GLU A 16 0.13 -16.96 5.67
N GLN A 17 1.21 -16.18 5.64
CA GLN A 17 2.32 -16.20 6.59
C GLN A 17 2.17 -15.18 7.73
N GLY A 18 1.16 -14.30 7.67
CA GLY A 18 0.93 -13.24 8.63
C GLY A 18 1.93 -12.08 8.56
N LEU A 19 2.48 -11.83 7.36
CA LEU A 19 3.46 -10.79 7.06
C LEU A 19 2.83 -9.53 6.41
N MET A 20 1.52 -9.51 6.20
CA MET A 20 0.80 -8.30 5.79
C MET A 20 0.33 -7.51 7.00
N VAL A 21 0.96 -6.36 7.24
CA VAL A 21 0.75 -5.51 8.42
C VAL A 21 -0.28 -4.44 8.11
N GLY A 22 -1.33 -4.36 8.94
CA GLY A 22 -2.38 -3.35 8.79
C GLY A 22 -1.95 -1.99 9.34
N MET A 23 -2.23 -0.94 8.58
CA MET A 23 -1.99 0.47 8.93
C MET A 23 -3.21 1.13 9.58
N THR A 24 -4.37 0.46 9.54
CA THR A 24 -5.68 0.98 9.98
C THR A 24 -6.30 0.09 11.07
N GLY A 25 -7.60 0.28 11.35
CA GLY A 25 -8.37 -0.64 12.19
C GLY A 25 -8.59 -2.02 11.54
N GLN A 26 -8.41 -2.14 10.23
CA GLN A 26 -8.51 -3.39 9.51
C GLN A 26 -7.23 -4.21 9.71
N ILE A 27 -7.39 -5.50 10.03
CA ILE A 27 -6.29 -6.40 10.36
C ILE A 27 -6.47 -7.74 9.67
N GLU A 28 -5.35 -8.35 9.27
CA GLU A 28 -5.35 -9.70 8.75
C GLU A 28 -5.67 -10.74 9.83
N ARG A 29 -6.27 -11.86 9.41
CA ARG A 29 -6.60 -12.97 10.32
C ARG A 29 -5.34 -13.63 10.88
N LYS A 30 -4.35 -13.85 10.02
CA LYS A 30 -3.05 -14.42 10.40
C LYS A 30 -2.08 -13.28 10.63
N ARG A 31 -1.42 -13.27 11.80
CA ARG A 31 -0.46 -12.24 12.17
C ARG A 31 0.63 -12.85 13.05
N THR A 32 1.86 -12.44 12.79
CA THR A 32 3.01 -12.72 13.67
C THR A 32 3.09 -11.69 14.80
N ASP A 33 3.93 -11.93 15.80
CA ASP A 33 4.19 -10.96 16.86
C ASP A 33 4.79 -9.66 16.30
N LEU A 34 5.71 -9.78 15.34
CA LEU A 34 6.30 -8.64 14.64
C LEU A 34 5.24 -7.84 13.86
N ASN A 35 4.30 -8.51 13.20
CA ASN A 35 3.18 -7.84 12.53
C ASN A 35 2.37 -6.99 13.52
N ASN A 36 1.99 -7.57 14.65
CA ASN A 36 1.23 -6.86 15.69
C ASN A 36 1.99 -5.66 16.22
N GLU A 37 3.29 -5.82 16.51
CA GLU A 37 4.16 -4.75 17.00
C GLU A 37 4.22 -3.57 16.01
N LEU A 38 4.50 -3.85 14.73
CA LEU A 38 4.66 -2.80 13.72
C LEU A 38 3.32 -2.15 13.35
N SER A 39 2.21 -2.90 13.34
CA SER A 39 0.85 -2.36 13.17
C SER A 39 0.50 -1.41 14.32
N ASP A 40 0.75 -1.82 15.57
CA ASP A 40 0.50 -0.99 16.74
C ASP A 40 1.38 0.26 16.74
N TYR A 41 2.64 0.13 16.32
CA TYR A 41 3.56 1.24 16.22
C TYR A 41 3.07 2.28 15.21
N PHE A 42 2.77 1.86 13.97
CA PHE A 42 2.27 2.75 12.92
C PHE A 42 1.02 3.53 13.38
N ARG A 43 0.02 2.81 13.91
CA ARG A 43 -1.28 3.37 14.30
C ARG A 43 -1.19 4.35 15.48
N LYS A 44 -0.20 4.18 16.35
CA LYS A 44 0.09 5.16 17.42
C LYS A 44 0.71 6.45 16.89
N GLN A 45 1.54 6.36 15.85
CA GLN A 45 2.22 7.51 15.25
C GLN A 45 1.33 8.30 14.28
N LEU A 46 0.37 7.63 13.64
CA LEU A 46 -0.57 8.23 12.71
C LEU A 46 -2.01 7.78 13.00
N PRO A 47 -2.58 8.20 14.14
CA PRO A 47 -3.95 7.85 14.49
C PRO A 47 -4.94 8.45 13.49
N GLY A 48 -5.95 7.67 13.10
CA GLY A 48 -7.00 8.11 12.18
C GLY A 48 -6.65 7.99 10.69
N TYR A 49 -5.49 7.45 10.33
CA TYR A 49 -5.19 7.11 8.94
C TYR A 49 -6.22 6.11 8.38
N THR A 50 -6.88 6.48 7.28
CA THR A 50 -7.91 5.67 6.62
C THR A 50 -7.31 4.74 5.56
N GLY A 51 -6.23 5.17 4.90
CA GLY A 51 -5.56 4.42 3.83
C GLY A 51 -6.44 4.14 2.61
N SER A 52 -7.54 4.88 2.44
CA SER A 52 -8.47 4.77 1.32
C SER A 52 -8.71 6.16 0.76
N PHE A 53 -8.58 6.29 -0.55
CA PHE A 53 -8.69 7.53 -1.29
C PHE A 53 -9.70 7.33 -2.41
N ASP A 54 -10.72 8.17 -2.47
CA ASP A 54 -11.82 8.01 -3.42
C ASP A 54 -11.42 8.42 -4.86
N GLU A 55 -12.36 8.44 -5.79
CA GLU A 55 -12.11 8.85 -7.17
C GLU A 55 -11.55 10.28 -7.28
N ASN A 56 -11.94 11.21 -6.40
CA ASN A 56 -11.49 12.59 -6.44
C ASN A 56 -10.04 12.73 -5.97
N GLU A 57 -9.63 11.89 -5.02
CA GLU A 57 -8.29 11.89 -4.44
C GLU A 57 -7.33 10.97 -5.20
N GLY A 58 -7.85 9.90 -5.80
CA GLY A 58 -7.07 8.80 -6.35
C GLY A 58 -6.06 9.23 -7.41
N GLU A 59 -6.41 10.13 -8.33
CA GLU A 59 -5.47 10.62 -9.35
C GLU A 59 -4.27 11.37 -8.75
N GLU A 60 -4.50 12.21 -7.75
CA GLU A 60 -3.45 12.95 -7.04
C GLU A 60 -2.55 12.02 -6.24
N ILE A 61 -3.13 10.99 -5.63
CA ILE A 61 -2.40 9.95 -4.90
C ILE A 61 -1.51 9.14 -5.85
N LEU A 62 -2.05 8.68 -7.00
CA LEU A 62 -1.27 7.95 -8.01
C LEU A 62 -0.14 8.82 -8.56
N TYR A 63 -0.43 10.09 -8.85
CA TYR A 63 0.60 11.04 -9.28
C TYR A 63 1.73 11.17 -8.24
N SER A 64 1.38 11.39 -6.97
CA SER A 64 2.34 11.54 -5.87
C SER A 64 3.19 10.29 -5.63
N ILE A 65 2.59 9.11 -5.79
CA ILE A 65 3.29 7.82 -5.74
C ILE A 65 4.26 7.68 -6.92
N ASN A 66 3.83 8.05 -8.12
CA ASN A 66 4.66 7.98 -9.32
C ASN A 66 5.86 8.94 -9.25
N GLU A 67 5.69 10.12 -8.65
CA GLU A 67 6.81 11.01 -8.33
C GLU A 67 7.84 10.32 -7.44
N TYR A 68 7.40 9.65 -6.36
CA TYR A 68 8.30 8.88 -5.49
C TYR A 68 9.05 7.77 -6.26
N ILE A 69 8.35 7.02 -7.11
CA ILE A 69 8.93 5.95 -7.93
C ILE A 69 10.03 6.52 -8.85
N ALA A 70 9.76 7.65 -9.51
CA ALA A 70 10.69 8.30 -10.40
C ALA A 70 11.90 8.89 -9.65
N GLU A 71 11.67 9.62 -8.55
CA GLU A 71 12.70 10.23 -7.70
C GLU A 71 13.70 9.18 -7.18
N ASN A 72 13.18 8.01 -6.78
CA ASN A 72 13.97 6.91 -6.21
C ASN A 72 14.46 5.89 -7.24
N LYS A 73 14.17 6.10 -8.54
CA LYS A 73 14.56 5.22 -9.65
C LYS A 73 14.13 3.77 -9.43
N ILE A 74 12.93 3.58 -8.90
CA ILE A 74 12.36 2.25 -8.68
C ILE A 74 12.00 1.66 -10.04
N ASP A 75 12.50 0.46 -10.34
CA ASP A 75 12.22 -0.27 -11.58
C ASP A 75 10.79 -0.85 -11.58
N MET A 76 9.83 0.04 -11.83
CA MET A 76 8.39 -0.23 -11.88
C MET A 76 7.74 0.68 -12.92
N TYR A 77 6.70 0.17 -13.59
CA TYR A 77 5.87 1.03 -14.45
C TYR A 77 5.05 2.00 -13.58
N PRO A 78 4.79 3.23 -14.06
CA PRO A 78 3.90 4.14 -13.36
C PRO A 78 2.56 3.48 -13.06
N LEU A 79 2.06 3.69 -11.84
CA LEU A 79 0.73 3.26 -11.44
C LEU A 79 -0.29 4.17 -12.11
N ASP A 80 -1.37 3.59 -12.60
CA ASP A 80 -2.49 4.30 -13.20
C ASP A 80 -3.77 3.52 -12.89
N PHE A 81 -4.94 4.12 -13.08
CA PHE A 81 -6.18 3.37 -13.07
C PHE A 81 -6.17 2.30 -14.18
N PRO A 82 -6.71 1.10 -13.91
CA PRO A 82 -6.81 0.05 -14.92
C PRO A 82 -7.48 0.56 -16.21
N ILE A 83 -6.84 0.31 -17.37
CA ILE A 83 -7.37 0.72 -18.68
C ILE A 83 -8.73 0.05 -18.98
N THR A 84 -8.91 -1.15 -18.42
CA THR A 84 -10.15 -1.92 -18.48
C THR A 84 -10.62 -2.18 -17.06
N ASP A 85 -11.93 -2.31 -16.90
CA ASP A 85 -12.62 -2.79 -15.69
C ASP A 85 -11.78 -3.80 -14.89
N GLY A 86 -11.39 -3.43 -13.67
CA GLY A 86 -10.63 -4.31 -12.79
C GLY A 86 -9.91 -3.64 -11.62
N THR A 87 -9.10 -4.47 -10.97
CA THR A 87 -8.30 -4.11 -9.80
C THR A 87 -6.85 -4.52 -10.03
N ASP A 88 -5.93 -3.57 -9.93
CA ASP A 88 -4.49 -3.82 -9.94
C ASP A 88 -3.90 -3.72 -8.52
N VAL A 89 -2.91 -4.58 -8.24
CA VAL A 89 -2.21 -4.63 -6.95
C VAL A 89 -0.72 -4.45 -7.18
N TYR A 90 -0.14 -3.47 -6.47
CA TYR A 90 1.27 -3.11 -6.56
C TYR A 90 1.95 -3.23 -5.19
N LEU A 91 3.22 -3.64 -5.20
CA LEU A 91 4.11 -3.63 -4.02
C LEU A 91 5.23 -2.61 -4.19
N ILE A 92 5.02 -1.42 -3.64
CA ILE A 92 5.96 -0.30 -3.74
C ILE A 92 7.07 -0.48 -2.69
N PRO A 93 8.34 -0.65 -3.07
CA PRO A 93 9.42 -0.78 -2.10
C PRO A 93 9.64 0.55 -1.37
N ILE A 94 9.57 0.52 -0.04
CA ILE A 94 9.81 1.67 0.84
C ILE A 94 11.18 1.55 1.51
N THR A 95 11.50 0.36 1.99
CA THR A 95 12.83 -0.01 2.49
C THR A 95 13.20 -1.41 1.97
N GLU A 96 14.37 -1.92 2.35
CA GLU A 96 14.74 -3.32 2.07
C GLU A 96 13.84 -4.34 2.80
N ASN A 97 13.11 -3.91 3.84
CA ASN A 97 12.28 -4.77 4.69
C ASN A 97 10.78 -4.49 4.60
N ILE A 98 10.38 -3.37 3.97
CA ILE A 98 8.98 -2.94 3.84
C ILE A 98 8.62 -2.63 2.39
N GLN A 99 7.50 -3.19 1.95
CA GLN A 99 6.84 -2.80 0.71
C GLN A 99 5.40 -2.37 0.99
N LEU A 100 4.99 -1.19 0.54
CA LEU A 100 3.61 -0.72 0.66
C LEU A 100 2.74 -1.45 -0.37
N LYS A 101 1.62 -2.04 0.09
CA LYS A 101 0.60 -2.59 -0.80
C LYS A 101 -0.29 -1.44 -1.26
N VAL A 102 -0.35 -1.24 -2.57
CA VAL A 102 -1.27 -0.28 -3.19
C VAL A 102 -2.24 -1.03 -4.08
N ILE A 103 -3.52 -0.83 -3.85
CA ILE A 103 -4.61 -1.37 -4.66
C ILE A 103 -5.21 -0.21 -5.46
N VAL A 104 -5.32 -0.37 -6.78
CA VAL A 104 -5.95 0.61 -7.66
C VAL A 104 -7.14 -0.06 -8.31
N THR A 105 -8.34 0.47 -8.05
CA THR A 105 -9.61 -0.12 -8.50
C THR A 105 -10.31 0.83 -9.44
N ASP A 106 -10.80 0.30 -10.55
CA ASP A 106 -11.69 0.94 -11.52
C ASP A 106 -12.67 -0.15 -11.99
N GLU A 107 -13.76 -0.36 -11.24
CA GLU A 107 -14.67 -1.50 -11.42
C GLU A 107 -16.14 -1.07 -11.54
N TYR A 108 -16.82 -1.53 -12.61
CA TYR A 108 -18.24 -1.38 -12.87
C TYR A 108 -19.02 -2.64 -12.48
N HIS A 109 -19.87 -2.51 -11.46
CA HIS A 109 -20.65 -3.62 -10.90
C HIS A 109 -22.01 -3.82 -11.57
N GLY A 110 -22.36 -2.98 -12.56
CA GLY A 110 -23.64 -3.01 -13.23
C GLY A 110 -24.66 -2.05 -12.62
N SER A 111 -25.73 -1.73 -13.37
CA SER A 111 -26.84 -0.86 -12.92
C SER A 111 -26.43 0.57 -12.52
N GLY A 112 -25.27 1.04 -12.98
CA GLY A 112 -24.74 2.35 -12.61
C GLY A 112 -23.92 2.36 -11.32
N ASP A 113 -23.71 1.19 -10.69
CA ASP A 113 -22.82 1.03 -9.55
C ASP A 113 -21.37 0.86 -10.01
N TYR A 114 -20.46 1.54 -9.32
CA TYR A 114 -19.08 1.71 -9.73
C TYR A 114 -18.17 1.94 -8.53
N SER A 115 -16.96 1.42 -8.60
CA SER A 115 -15.92 1.53 -7.59
C SER A 115 -14.65 2.05 -8.23
N LYS A 116 -14.28 3.29 -7.93
CA LYS A 116 -12.99 3.84 -8.30
C LYS A 116 -12.32 4.48 -7.10
N TYR A 117 -11.18 3.93 -6.74
CA TYR A 117 -10.45 4.33 -5.53
C TYR A 117 -9.02 3.79 -5.56
N VAL A 118 -8.20 4.32 -4.66
CA VAL A 118 -6.87 3.82 -4.33
C VAL A 118 -6.83 3.43 -2.86
N MET A 119 -6.29 2.27 -2.52
CA MET A 119 -6.04 1.86 -1.13
C MET A 119 -4.55 1.65 -0.87
N ALA A 120 -4.10 2.11 0.28
CA ALA A 120 -2.74 1.99 0.81
C ALA A 120 -2.80 1.79 2.33
N ASP A 121 -3.49 0.74 2.77
CA ASP A 121 -3.84 0.45 4.15
C ASP A 121 -3.07 -0.74 4.76
N PHE A 122 -2.23 -1.41 3.96
CA PHE A 122 -1.35 -2.48 4.42
C PHE A 122 0.06 -2.36 3.85
N PHE A 123 1.04 -2.89 4.58
CA PHE A 123 2.41 -3.08 4.07
C PHE A 123 2.93 -4.47 4.36
N LEU A 124 3.72 -4.99 3.43
CA LEU A 124 4.43 -6.25 3.53
C LEU A 124 5.71 -6.06 4.34
N ILE A 125 5.99 -6.99 5.25
CA ILE A 125 7.26 -7.06 5.99
C ILE A 125 8.03 -8.35 5.70
N ASN A 126 9.35 -8.30 5.88
CA ASN A 126 10.16 -9.50 6.11
C ASN A 126 10.49 -9.66 7.62
N ASP A 127 11.27 -10.70 7.96
CA ASP A 127 11.65 -11.04 9.34
C ASP A 127 12.62 -10.06 10.01
N LYS A 128 13.15 -9.09 9.26
CA LYS A 128 14.10 -8.06 9.73
C LYS A 128 13.49 -6.67 9.82
N ALA A 129 12.22 -6.50 9.48
CA ALA A 129 11.55 -5.21 9.57
C ALA A 129 11.58 -4.66 10.99
N THR A 130 11.81 -3.35 11.11
CA THR A 130 11.91 -2.64 12.39
C THR A 130 11.00 -1.42 12.43
N THR A 131 10.82 -0.83 13.61
CA THR A 131 10.12 0.44 13.74
C THR A 131 10.79 1.59 12.98
N LYS A 132 12.10 1.51 12.71
CA LYS A 132 12.79 2.50 11.85
C LYS A 132 12.36 2.40 10.40
N ASP A 133 12.11 1.19 9.90
CA ASP A 133 11.53 1.01 8.57
C ASP A 133 10.12 1.61 8.53
N VAL A 134 9.36 1.43 9.61
CA VAL A 134 8.03 2.04 9.76
C VAL A 134 8.10 3.57 9.82
N ASP A 135 9.14 4.15 10.44
CA ASP A 135 9.37 5.60 10.41
C ASP A 135 9.56 6.12 8.97
N THR A 136 10.32 5.39 8.14
CA THR A 136 10.46 5.72 6.72
C THR A 136 9.12 5.60 5.97
N LEU A 137 8.33 4.57 6.26
CA LEU A 137 6.97 4.45 5.72
C LEU A 137 6.07 5.61 6.16
N LEU A 138 6.14 6.04 7.42
CA LEU A 138 5.37 7.18 7.93
C LEU A 138 5.76 8.48 7.22
N GLN A 139 7.05 8.69 6.94
CA GLN A 139 7.52 9.83 6.16
C GLN A 139 6.97 9.79 4.72
N PHE A 140 6.99 8.61 4.10
CA PHE A 140 6.38 8.42 2.78
C PHE A 140 4.89 8.76 2.81
N VAL A 141 4.11 8.18 3.75
CA VAL A 141 2.66 8.42 3.86
C VAL A 141 2.35 9.90 4.06
N LYS A 142 3.06 10.57 4.98
CA LYS A 142 2.86 12.00 5.24
C LYS A 142 3.21 12.86 4.03
N LYS A 143 4.30 12.55 3.33
CA LYS A 143 4.76 13.32 2.18
C LYS A 143 3.94 13.04 0.92
N HIS A 144 3.47 11.83 0.68
CA HIS A 144 2.92 11.45 -0.63
C HIS A 144 1.44 11.10 -0.61
N LEU A 145 0.85 10.83 0.56
CA LEU A 145 -0.55 10.39 0.66
C LEU A 145 -1.44 11.35 1.46
N LEU A 146 -0.85 12.30 2.20
CA LEU A 146 -1.60 13.22 3.07
C LEU A 146 -1.35 14.70 2.76
N GLN A 147 -0.72 15.04 1.62
CA GLN A 147 -0.57 16.45 1.22
C GLN A 147 -1.97 17.03 0.99
N GLY A 148 -2.40 17.87 1.93
CA GLY A 148 -3.78 18.36 2.04
C GLY A 148 -4.22 18.73 3.46
N GLY A 149 -3.45 18.40 4.49
CA GLY A 149 -3.75 18.75 5.89
C GLY A 149 -2.65 19.52 6.61
N GLU A 150 -2.60 20.83 6.41
CA GLU A 150 -2.11 21.79 7.43
C GLU A 150 -3.29 22.59 7.99
#